data_AF-A0A091CPG5-F1
#
_entry.id   AF-A0A091CPG5-F1
#
_cell.length_a   1.000
_cell.length_b   1.000
_cell.length_c   1.000
_cell.angle_alpha   90.00
_cell.angle_beta   90.00
_cell.angle_gamma   90.00
#
_symmetry.space_group_name_H-M   'P 1'
#
loop_
_entity.id
_entity.type
_entity.pdbx_description
1 polymer ?
#
loop_
_entity_poly.entity_id
_entity_poly.type
_entity_poly.pdbx_seq_one_letter_code
_entity_poly.pdbx_strand_id
1 'polypeptide(L)'
;MQSVVLLVQFSFSGAKVTSASEIRKGITELGLLNDGTVGIFRGNQMRLKRACIRKAKISAVAFRKAFCHHKLVELDATGVNADITITDIISGLGSNKWIQQNLQCLVLNSLTLSLEDPYERCFSQLSGLRALSITNVLFYNEDLAEVASLPRLESLDISNTSITDITALLACKDRLKSLTMHHLKCLKMTTTQILDVVRELRLLNHLDISDDKQFTSDIALRLLEQKDILPNLVSLDVSGRKHVTDKAVEAFIQQRPSMQFVGLLATDAGYSEFLTGEGYLKVSGEANETQIAEALKRYSERAFFVREALFHLFSLTHVMEKTKPEILKLVVTGMRNHPMNLPVQLAASACVFNLTKQDLAAGMPVRLLADVTHLLLKAMEHFPNHQQLSTEQTAQLGAELFIVRNNIAEVQELHSELMWKDFIDHISSLLHSVEVEVSYFAAGIIAHLISRASRYCSMLIEEGGLQHLYNIKEHEQTDPHVQQIAVAILDSLEKHIVRHGRPPPCKKQPQARLN
;
A
#
# COMPACT_ATOMS: atom_id res chain seq x y z
N MET A 1 3.99 -27.17 -1.26
CA MET A 1 2.58 -27.55 -1.50
C MET A 1 1.77 -27.64 -0.21
N GLN A 2 2.27 -28.29 0.86
CA GLN A 2 1.58 -28.32 2.16
C GLN A 2 1.37 -26.94 2.82
N SER A 3 2.29 -25.97 2.65
CA SER A 3 2.16 -24.64 3.26
C SER A 3 1.09 -23.74 2.63
N VAL A 4 0.83 -23.89 1.32
CA VAL A 4 -0.24 -23.16 0.61
C VAL A 4 -1.60 -23.79 0.89
N VAL A 5 -1.66 -25.13 1.03
CA VAL A 5 -2.86 -25.84 1.48
C VAL A 5 -3.17 -25.51 2.95
N LEU A 6 -2.15 -25.35 3.81
CA LEU A 6 -2.31 -24.93 5.20
C LEU A 6 -2.88 -23.50 5.31
N LEU A 7 -2.43 -22.54 4.49
CA LEU A 7 -2.94 -21.16 4.51
C LEU A 7 -4.41 -21.06 4.04
N VAL A 8 -4.83 -21.92 3.12
CA VAL A 8 -6.24 -22.04 2.73
C VAL A 8 -7.06 -22.79 3.80
N GLN A 9 -6.46 -23.74 4.55
CA GLN A 9 -7.13 -24.45 5.66
C GLN A 9 -7.21 -23.64 6.97
N PHE A 10 -6.23 -22.79 7.30
CA PHE A 10 -6.20 -22.06 8.58
C PHE A 10 -7.21 -20.90 8.65
N SER A 11 -7.80 -20.49 7.52
CA SER A 11 -8.93 -19.54 7.51
C SER A 11 -10.31 -20.22 7.59
N PHE A 12 -10.37 -21.55 7.62
CA PHE A 12 -11.63 -22.31 7.60
C PHE A 12 -11.54 -23.52 8.53
N SER A 13 -11.58 -23.27 9.84
CA SER A 13 -11.85 -24.34 10.81
C SER A 13 -13.32 -24.76 10.70
N GLY A 14 -13.55 -25.94 10.13
CA GLY A 14 -14.75 -26.73 10.44
C GLY A 14 -15.87 -26.80 9.39
N ALA A 15 -15.58 -26.80 8.09
CA ALA A 15 -16.54 -27.30 7.10
C ALA A 15 -15.83 -27.88 5.86
N LYS A 16 -16.31 -29.02 5.35
CA LYS A 16 -15.93 -29.54 4.02
C LYS A 16 -16.13 -28.44 2.98
N VAL A 17 -15.04 -27.92 2.39
CA VAL A 17 -15.10 -26.82 1.43
C VAL A 17 -15.53 -27.33 0.06
N THR A 18 -16.80 -27.14 -0.29
CA THR A 18 -17.36 -27.36 -1.63
C THR A 18 -17.39 -26.08 -2.50
N SER A 19 -16.91 -24.93 -2.00
CA SER A 19 -16.77 -23.72 -2.83
C SER A 19 -15.79 -22.70 -2.23
N ALA A 20 -14.63 -22.52 -2.87
CA ALA A 20 -13.89 -21.26 -2.77
C ALA A 20 -14.50 -20.28 -3.79
N SER A 21 -15.23 -19.27 -3.32
CA SER A 21 -15.89 -18.28 -4.19
C SER A 21 -15.00 -17.07 -4.50
N GLU A 22 -13.92 -16.86 -3.74
CA GLU A 22 -13.07 -15.68 -3.77
C GLU A 22 -11.59 -16.03 -3.57
N ILE A 23 -10.70 -15.33 -4.27
CA ILE A 23 -9.28 -15.20 -3.89
C ILE A 23 -9.10 -13.85 -3.20
N ARG A 24 -8.55 -13.86 -1.98
CA ARG A 24 -8.32 -12.64 -1.18
C ARG A 24 -6.85 -12.21 -1.20
N LYS A 25 -6.65 -10.90 -1.02
CA LYS A 25 -5.39 -10.14 -1.05
C LYS A 25 -4.20 -10.82 -0.34
N GLY A 26 -4.44 -11.51 0.77
CA GLY A 26 -3.40 -12.10 1.62
C GLY A 26 -2.56 -13.22 0.97
N ILE A 27 -3.12 -13.99 0.02
CA ILE A 27 -2.34 -15.03 -0.69
C ILE A 27 -1.33 -14.39 -1.66
N THR A 28 -1.69 -13.22 -2.21
CA THR A 28 -0.90 -12.53 -3.23
C THR A 28 0.17 -11.62 -2.61
N GLU A 29 -0.14 -10.97 -1.48
CA GLU A 29 0.81 -10.10 -0.74
C GLU A 29 2.02 -10.85 -0.18
N LEU A 30 1.91 -12.17 0.06
CA LEU A 30 3.02 -13.02 0.49
C LEU A 30 3.90 -13.51 -0.67
N GLY A 31 3.66 -13.07 -1.92
CA GLY A 31 4.38 -13.54 -3.10
C GLY A 31 4.14 -15.02 -3.43
N LEU A 32 3.13 -15.62 -2.80
CA LEU A 32 2.86 -17.07 -2.89
C LEU A 32 2.12 -17.44 -4.16
N LEU A 33 1.54 -16.49 -4.89
CA LEU A 33 0.84 -16.74 -6.15
C LEU A 33 1.78 -16.53 -7.35
N ASN A 34 2.24 -17.64 -7.91
CA ASN A 34 3.12 -17.71 -9.08
C ASN A 34 2.76 -18.90 -9.97
N ASP A 35 3.43 -19.07 -11.11
CA ASP A 35 3.14 -20.15 -12.07
C ASP A 35 3.15 -21.57 -11.46
N GLY A 36 3.99 -21.80 -10.43
CA GLY A 36 4.06 -23.07 -9.72
C GLY A 36 2.90 -23.32 -8.75
N THR A 37 2.25 -22.27 -8.24
CA THR A 37 1.20 -22.38 -7.23
C THR A 37 -0.20 -22.10 -7.76
N VAL A 38 -0.34 -21.27 -8.81
CA VAL A 38 -1.62 -20.88 -9.41
C VAL A 38 -2.38 -22.07 -10.03
N GLY A 39 -1.69 -23.19 -10.25
CA GLY A 39 -2.25 -24.44 -10.76
C GLY A 39 -3.45 -24.97 -9.95
N ILE A 40 -3.58 -24.60 -8.68
CA ILE A 40 -4.72 -25.00 -7.83
C ILE A 40 -6.07 -24.57 -8.42
N PHE A 41 -6.11 -23.46 -9.17
CA PHE A 41 -7.36 -22.90 -9.71
C PHE A 41 -7.79 -23.49 -11.06
N ARG A 42 -6.98 -24.35 -11.69
CA ARG A 42 -7.23 -24.91 -13.04
C ARG A 42 -8.34 -25.96 -13.09
N GLY A 43 -8.76 -26.51 -11.94
CA GLY A 43 -9.72 -27.61 -11.86
C GLY A 43 -11.17 -27.16 -11.65
N ASN A 44 -12.12 -28.06 -11.95
CA ASN A 44 -13.56 -27.83 -11.75
C ASN A 44 -14.02 -27.88 -10.27
N GLN A 45 -13.10 -28.17 -9.35
CA GLN A 45 -13.38 -28.29 -7.91
C GLN A 45 -13.57 -26.92 -7.25
N MET A 46 -13.14 -25.84 -7.89
CA MET A 46 -13.35 -24.46 -7.44
C MET A 46 -14.13 -23.67 -8.49
N ARG A 47 -14.97 -22.74 -8.04
CA ARG A 47 -15.78 -21.87 -8.90
C ARG A 47 -15.64 -20.43 -8.43
N LEU A 48 -14.64 -19.75 -8.96
CA LEU A 48 -14.35 -18.38 -8.60
C LEU A 48 -15.37 -17.43 -9.23
N LYS A 49 -15.88 -16.50 -8.42
CA LYS A 49 -16.67 -15.34 -8.90
C LYS A 49 -15.88 -14.04 -8.78
N ARG A 50 -14.97 -13.95 -7.80
CA ARG A 50 -14.10 -12.79 -7.59
C ARG A 50 -12.67 -13.24 -7.44
N ALA A 51 -11.73 -12.54 -8.07
CA ALA A 51 -10.32 -12.83 -7.96
C ALA A 51 -9.51 -11.53 -7.74
N CYS A 52 -8.68 -11.50 -6.70
CA CYS A 52 -7.71 -10.45 -6.45
C CYS A 52 -6.31 -11.05 -6.53
N ILE A 53 -5.62 -10.79 -7.64
CA ILE A 53 -4.30 -11.35 -7.98
C ILE A 53 -3.22 -10.26 -8.06
N ARG A 54 -3.38 -9.17 -7.31
CA ARG A 54 -2.45 -8.04 -7.26
C ARG A 54 -0.99 -8.46 -7.06
N LYS A 55 -0.07 -7.98 -7.91
CA LYS A 55 1.38 -8.27 -7.81
C LYS A 55 1.75 -9.76 -7.93
N ALA A 56 0.84 -10.60 -8.45
CA ALA A 56 1.12 -12.02 -8.68
C ALA A 56 2.19 -12.21 -9.77
N LYS A 57 3.07 -13.20 -9.57
CA LYS A 57 4.14 -13.52 -10.54
C LYS A 57 3.70 -14.66 -11.46
N ILE A 58 2.71 -14.40 -12.31
CA ILE A 58 2.12 -15.39 -13.21
C ILE A 58 2.28 -15.01 -14.69
N SER A 59 2.45 -16.01 -15.56
CA SER A 59 2.48 -15.84 -17.02
C SER A 59 1.07 -15.74 -17.63
N ALA A 60 0.96 -15.20 -18.84
CA ALA A 60 -0.29 -15.17 -19.61
C ALA A 60 -0.91 -16.57 -19.77
N VAL A 61 -0.09 -17.58 -20.03
CA VAL A 61 -0.54 -18.98 -20.16
C VAL A 61 -1.10 -19.51 -18.83
N ALA A 62 -0.42 -19.24 -17.72
CA ALA A 62 -0.87 -19.67 -16.41
C ALA A 62 -2.17 -18.95 -16.00
N PHE A 63 -2.28 -17.64 -16.27
CA PHE A 63 -3.49 -16.86 -16.06
C PHE A 63 -4.68 -17.46 -16.83
N ARG A 64 -4.52 -17.70 -18.14
CA ARG A 64 -5.57 -18.28 -18.98
C ARG A 64 -6.06 -19.61 -18.45
N LYS A 65 -5.13 -20.50 -18.11
CA LYS A 65 -5.45 -21.84 -17.60
C LYS A 65 -6.12 -21.82 -16.23
N ALA A 66 -5.83 -20.83 -15.39
CA ALA A 66 -6.29 -20.77 -14.01
C ALA A 66 -7.59 -19.99 -13.81
N PHE A 67 -7.83 -18.94 -14.62
CA PHE A 67 -8.88 -17.96 -14.35
C PHE A 67 -9.96 -17.88 -15.43
N CYS A 68 -9.61 -18.07 -16.70
CA CYS A 68 -10.52 -17.76 -17.81
C CYS A 68 -11.66 -18.76 -17.98
N HIS A 69 -11.58 -19.96 -17.39
CA HIS A 69 -12.68 -20.94 -17.39
C HIS A 69 -13.70 -20.71 -16.26
N HIS A 70 -13.43 -19.80 -15.32
CA HIS A 70 -14.34 -19.48 -14.23
C HIS A 70 -15.46 -18.52 -14.66
N LYS A 71 -16.42 -18.31 -13.77
CA LYS A 71 -17.51 -17.35 -13.93
C LYS A 71 -17.22 -16.07 -13.14
N LEU A 72 -16.14 -15.39 -13.53
CA LEU A 72 -15.65 -14.18 -12.85
C LEU A 72 -16.54 -12.96 -13.12
N VAL A 73 -17.05 -12.38 -12.04
CA VAL A 73 -17.77 -11.10 -12.01
C VAL A 73 -16.81 -9.94 -11.72
N GLU A 74 -15.74 -10.20 -10.96
CA GLU A 74 -14.75 -9.19 -10.62
C GLU A 74 -13.33 -9.75 -10.71
N LEU A 75 -12.42 -8.98 -11.27
CA LEU A 75 -11.00 -9.28 -11.31
C LEU A 75 -10.19 -8.03 -10.98
N ASP A 76 -9.31 -8.14 -9.99
CA ASP A 76 -8.23 -7.18 -9.75
C ASP A 76 -6.88 -7.83 -10.09
N ALA A 77 -6.28 -7.36 -11.18
CA ALA A 77 -4.99 -7.81 -11.71
C ALA A 77 -3.91 -6.71 -11.63
N THR A 78 -4.04 -5.78 -10.67
CA THR A 78 -3.07 -4.67 -10.50
C THR A 78 -1.64 -5.20 -10.38
N GLY A 79 -0.75 -4.75 -11.27
CA GLY A 79 0.69 -5.04 -11.22
C GLY A 79 1.05 -6.52 -11.26
N VAL A 80 0.20 -7.40 -11.81
CA VAL A 80 0.61 -8.78 -12.16
C VAL A 80 1.83 -8.72 -13.10
N ASN A 81 2.73 -9.70 -12.99
CA ASN A 81 4.02 -9.84 -13.67
C ASN A 81 4.23 -8.97 -14.93
N ALA A 82 5.40 -8.35 -15.08
CA ALA A 82 5.71 -7.47 -16.21
C ALA A 82 5.54 -8.12 -17.60
N ASP A 83 5.63 -9.46 -17.67
CA ASP A 83 5.51 -10.21 -18.93
C ASP A 83 4.05 -10.50 -19.36
N ILE A 84 3.05 -10.26 -18.51
CA ILE A 84 1.64 -10.37 -18.91
C ILE A 84 1.06 -8.98 -19.20
N THR A 85 0.51 -8.82 -20.40
CA THR A 85 -0.06 -7.54 -20.83
C THR A 85 -1.55 -7.44 -20.52
N ILE A 86 -2.09 -6.22 -20.60
CA ILE A 86 -3.54 -5.99 -20.56
C ILE A 86 -4.22 -6.76 -21.70
N THR A 87 -3.66 -6.72 -22.91
CA THR A 87 -4.17 -7.49 -24.06
C THR A 87 -4.24 -8.99 -23.76
N ASP A 88 -3.21 -9.57 -23.12
CA ASP A 88 -3.21 -10.99 -22.74
C ASP A 88 -4.34 -11.34 -21.77
N ILE A 89 -4.55 -10.48 -20.77
CA ILE A 89 -5.61 -10.64 -19.78
C ILE A 89 -6.97 -10.54 -20.48
N ILE A 90 -7.18 -9.50 -21.29
CA ILE A 90 -8.47 -9.23 -21.94
C ILE A 90 -8.80 -10.32 -22.96
N SER A 91 -7.86 -10.70 -23.83
CA SER A 91 -8.05 -11.79 -24.78
C SER A 91 -8.25 -13.14 -24.08
N GLY A 92 -7.60 -13.34 -22.92
CA GLY A 92 -7.84 -14.48 -22.04
C GLY A 92 -9.28 -14.51 -21.54
N LEU A 93 -9.75 -13.43 -20.94
CA LEU A 93 -11.11 -13.28 -20.40
C LEU A 93 -12.15 -13.36 -21.53
N GLY A 94 -11.86 -12.73 -22.66
CA GLY A 94 -12.64 -12.72 -23.88
C GLY A 94 -12.80 -14.10 -24.52
N SER A 95 -11.95 -15.09 -24.21
CA SER A 95 -12.17 -16.46 -24.68
C SER A 95 -13.43 -17.13 -24.09
N ASN A 96 -14.00 -16.56 -23.01
CA ASN A 96 -15.17 -17.09 -22.33
C ASN A 96 -16.39 -16.18 -22.51
N LYS A 97 -17.38 -16.66 -23.28
CA LYS A 97 -18.64 -15.94 -23.55
C LYS A 97 -19.40 -15.52 -22.29
N TRP A 98 -19.31 -16.29 -21.21
CA TRP A 98 -19.96 -15.93 -19.96
C TRP A 98 -19.27 -14.70 -19.34
N ILE A 99 -17.94 -14.66 -19.33
CA ILE A 99 -17.16 -13.53 -18.79
C ILE A 99 -17.43 -12.28 -19.63
N GLN A 100 -17.41 -12.37 -20.96
CA GLN A 100 -17.73 -11.25 -21.87
C GLN A 100 -19.02 -10.50 -21.51
N GLN A 101 -20.04 -11.21 -21.01
CA GLN A 101 -21.36 -10.65 -20.72
C GLN A 101 -21.60 -10.33 -19.24
N ASN A 102 -20.78 -10.89 -18.34
CA ASN A 102 -21.05 -10.89 -16.89
C ASN A 102 -19.89 -10.40 -16.02
N LEU A 103 -18.70 -10.17 -16.57
CA LEU A 103 -17.64 -9.47 -15.86
C LEU A 103 -18.07 -8.02 -15.65
N GLN A 104 -18.18 -7.59 -14.40
CA GLN A 104 -18.70 -6.27 -14.03
C GLN A 104 -17.58 -5.32 -13.61
N CYS A 105 -16.55 -5.82 -12.91
CA CYS A 105 -15.44 -5.00 -12.43
C CYS A 105 -14.10 -5.56 -12.89
N LEU A 106 -13.26 -4.70 -13.47
CA LEU A 106 -11.93 -5.04 -13.94
C LEU A 106 -10.93 -3.96 -13.52
N VAL A 107 -9.89 -4.35 -12.79
CA VAL A 107 -8.78 -3.47 -12.38
C VAL A 107 -7.48 -3.94 -13.02
N LEU A 108 -6.88 -3.09 -13.83
CA LEU A 108 -5.69 -3.37 -14.66
C LEU A 108 -4.59 -2.34 -14.43
N ASN A 109 -4.47 -1.86 -13.20
CA ASN A 109 -3.56 -0.79 -12.83
C ASN A 109 -2.09 -1.25 -12.90
N SER A 110 -1.20 -0.34 -13.29
CA SER A 110 0.25 -0.56 -13.33
C SER A 110 0.68 -1.78 -14.16
N LEU A 111 0.03 -1.98 -15.30
CA LEU A 111 0.35 -3.02 -16.29
C LEU A 111 0.79 -2.39 -17.62
N THR A 112 1.46 -3.19 -18.45
CA THR A 112 1.75 -2.82 -19.85
C THR A 112 0.54 -3.14 -20.72
N LEU A 113 0.14 -2.21 -21.60
CA LEU A 113 -1.03 -2.39 -22.46
C LEU A 113 -0.86 -3.57 -23.43
N SER A 114 0.18 -3.49 -24.27
CA SER A 114 0.59 -4.50 -25.24
C SER A 114 2.10 -4.43 -25.46
N LEU A 115 2.73 -5.55 -25.79
CA LEU A 115 4.16 -5.63 -26.15
C LEU A 115 4.39 -5.65 -27.67
N GLU A 116 3.38 -6.01 -28.46
CA GLU A 116 3.50 -6.26 -29.90
C GLU A 116 2.86 -5.13 -30.73
N ASP A 117 1.64 -4.71 -30.36
CA ASP A 117 0.91 -3.64 -31.05
C ASP A 117 0.28 -2.67 -30.04
N PRO A 118 0.79 -1.43 -29.91
CA PRO A 118 0.23 -0.42 -29.01
C PRO A 118 -1.16 0.10 -29.46
N TYR A 119 -1.63 -0.27 -30.66
CA TYR A 119 -2.94 0.10 -31.18
C TYR A 119 -3.97 -1.02 -31.08
N GLU A 120 -3.62 -2.17 -30.51
CA GLU A 120 -4.54 -3.29 -30.38
C GLU A 120 -5.72 -2.94 -29.46
N ARG A 121 -6.92 -2.97 -30.03
CA ARG A 121 -8.19 -2.68 -29.34
C ARG A 121 -8.83 -3.98 -28.87
N CYS A 122 -9.00 -4.12 -27.56
CA CYS A 122 -9.42 -5.38 -26.96
C CYS A 122 -10.59 -5.27 -25.97
N PHE A 123 -10.94 -4.06 -25.51
CA PHE A 123 -11.96 -3.86 -24.47
C PHE A 123 -13.38 -4.15 -24.96
N SER A 124 -13.67 -3.91 -26.24
CA SER A 124 -14.99 -4.08 -26.87
C SER A 124 -15.60 -5.47 -26.67
N GLN A 125 -14.79 -6.50 -26.42
CA GLN A 125 -15.24 -7.87 -26.15
C GLN A 125 -15.96 -8.02 -24.80
N LEU A 126 -15.73 -7.12 -23.84
CA LEU A 126 -16.23 -7.20 -22.47
C LEU A 126 -17.54 -6.39 -22.29
N SER A 127 -18.56 -6.73 -23.08
CA SER A 127 -19.89 -6.07 -23.08
C SER A 127 -20.59 -5.98 -21.71
N GLY A 128 -20.25 -6.84 -20.76
CA GLY A 128 -20.78 -6.85 -19.40
C GLY A 128 -20.19 -5.81 -18.46
N LEU A 129 -19.06 -5.19 -18.85
CA LEU A 129 -18.22 -4.40 -17.96
C LEU A 129 -18.92 -3.12 -17.50
N ARG A 130 -18.90 -2.89 -16.19
CA ARG A 130 -19.50 -1.72 -15.53
C ARG A 130 -18.48 -0.81 -14.87
N ALA A 131 -17.42 -1.37 -14.32
CA ALA A 131 -16.35 -0.65 -13.67
C ALA A 131 -15.01 -1.05 -14.26
N LEU A 132 -14.25 -0.07 -14.72
CA LEU A 132 -12.90 -0.24 -15.22
C LEU A 132 -11.96 0.73 -14.52
N SER A 133 -10.85 0.19 -14.03
CA SER A 133 -9.74 0.98 -13.49
C SER A 133 -8.48 0.66 -14.28
N ILE A 134 -7.92 1.70 -14.90
CA ILE A 134 -6.67 1.66 -15.66
C ILE A 134 -5.83 2.86 -15.22
N THR A 135 -5.07 2.67 -14.16
CA THR A 135 -4.19 3.72 -13.62
C THR A 135 -2.73 3.40 -13.86
N ASN A 136 -1.89 4.42 -14.08
CA ASN A 136 -0.45 4.24 -14.34
C ASN A 136 -0.16 3.34 -15.56
N VAL A 137 -0.93 3.51 -16.64
CA VAL A 137 -0.78 2.76 -17.89
C VAL A 137 -0.61 3.75 -19.04
N LEU A 138 0.19 3.37 -20.05
CA LEU A 138 0.25 4.08 -21.34
C LEU A 138 -1.05 3.86 -22.11
N PHE A 139 -2.09 4.60 -21.72
CA PHE A 139 -3.46 4.52 -22.23
C PHE A 139 -3.81 5.86 -22.88
N TYR A 140 -4.25 5.84 -24.14
CA TYR A 140 -4.40 7.01 -25.00
C TYR A 140 -5.87 7.32 -25.36
N ASN A 141 -6.09 8.34 -26.17
CA ASN A 141 -7.44 8.83 -26.51
C ASN A 141 -8.26 7.77 -27.27
N GLU A 142 -7.62 6.98 -28.11
CA GLU A 142 -8.27 5.92 -28.89
C GLU A 142 -8.72 4.76 -28.00
N ASP A 143 -7.93 4.41 -26.97
CA ASP A 143 -8.33 3.43 -25.97
C ASP A 143 -9.52 3.92 -25.15
N LEU A 144 -9.51 5.22 -24.78
CA LEU A 144 -10.63 5.87 -24.11
C LEU A 144 -11.89 5.80 -24.96
N ALA A 145 -11.78 6.04 -26.26
CA ALA A 145 -12.92 5.94 -27.18
C ALA A 145 -13.50 4.52 -27.24
N GLU A 146 -12.65 3.48 -27.26
CA GLU A 146 -13.11 2.09 -27.20
C GLU A 146 -13.83 1.80 -25.88
N VAL A 147 -13.21 2.13 -24.74
CA VAL A 147 -13.80 1.91 -23.41
C VAL A 147 -15.10 2.68 -23.24
N ALA A 148 -15.15 3.94 -23.68
CA ALA A 148 -16.35 4.76 -23.59
C ALA A 148 -17.49 4.22 -24.45
N SER A 149 -17.22 3.42 -25.48
CA SER A 149 -18.25 2.74 -26.29
C SER A 149 -18.92 1.56 -25.58
N LEU A 150 -18.37 1.07 -24.45
CA LEU A 150 -18.90 -0.09 -23.74
C LEU A 150 -20.33 0.18 -23.23
N PRO A 151 -21.28 -0.74 -23.47
CA PRO A 151 -22.72 -0.46 -23.32
C PRO A 151 -23.17 -0.34 -21.87
N ARG A 152 -22.38 -0.82 -20.91
CA ARG A 152 -22.73 -0.89 -19.48
C ARG A 152 -21.76 -0.16 -18.56
N LEU A 153 -20.81 0.59 -19.11
CA LEU A 153 -19.80 1.29 -18.31
C LEU A 153 -20.45 2.38 -17.43
N GLU A 154 -20.27 2.25 -16.12
CA GLU A 154 -20.80 3.15 -15.09
C GLU A 154 -19.69 3.80 -14.26
N SER A 155 -18.52 3.18 -14.14
CA SER A 155 -17.38 3.70 -13.38
C SER A 155 -16.10 3.57 -14.18
N LEU A 156 -15.35 4.67 -14.27
CA LEU A 156 -14.09 4.70 -14.99
C LEU A 156 -13.03 5.46 -14.19
N ASP A 157 -11.89 4.81 -13.98
CA ASP A 157 -10.67 5.43 -13.46
C ASP A 157 -9.57 5.39 -14.52
N ILE A 158 -9.15 6.57 -14.96
CA ILE A 158 -8.11 6.80 -15.97
C ILE A 158 -6.89 7.52 -15.38
N SER A 159 -6.70 7.48 -14.07
CA SER A 159 -5.68 8.28 -13.37
C SER A 159 -4.25 8.01 -13.86
N ASN A 160 -3.45 9.07 -14.00
CA ASN A 160 -2.06 9.01 -14.46
C ASN A 160 -1.88 8.18 -15.76
N THR A 161 -2.73 8.45 -16.75
CA THR A 161 -2.63 7.89 -18.11
C THR A 161 -2.09 8.93 -19.10
N SER A 162 -1.95 8.54 -20.37
CA SER A 162 -1.45 9.38 -21.47
C SER A 162 -2.57 10.06 -22.26
N ILE A 163 -3.79 10.08 -21.73
CA ILE A 163 -4.93 10.78 -22.33
C ILE A 163 -4.63 12.27 -22.41
N THR A 164 -4.88 12.83 -23.59
CA THR A 164 -4.71 14.27 -23.88
C THR A 164 -6.04 14.98 -24.08
N ASP A 165 -7.11 14.23 -24.37
CA ASP A 165 -8.47 14.71 -24.62
C ASP A 165 -9.52 13.73 -24.07
N ILE A 166 -10.48 14.22 -23.27
CA ILE A 166 -11.52 13.41 -22.61
C ILE A 166 -12.88 13.44 -23.34
N THR A 167 -13.00 14.08 -24.50
CA THR A 167 -14.26 14.24 -25.25
C THR A 167 -14.91 12.89 -25.58
N ALA A 168 -14.12 11.82 -25.72
CA ALA A 168 -14.62 10.47 -25.91
C ALA A 168 -15.60 10.00 -24.81
N LEU A 169 -15.51 10.54 -23.58
CA LEU A 169 -16.44 10.25 -22.49
C LEU A 169 -17.89 10.62 -22.83
N LEU A 170 -18.13 11.50 -23.79
CA LEU A 170 -19.48 11.84 -24.23
C LEU A 170 -20.23 10.63 -24.81
N ALA A 171 -19.53 9.60 -25.29
CA ALA A 171 -20.14 8.35 -25.74
C ALA A 171 -20.79 7.54 -24.59
N CYS A 172 -20.41 7.81 -23.33
CA CYS A 172 -20.97 7.18 -22.14
C CYS A 172 -21.72 8.15 -21.20
N LYS A 173 -22.05 9.35 -21.66
CA LYS A 173 -22.69 10.39 -20.83
C LYS A 173 -24.01 9.98 -20.15
N ASP A 174 -24.79 9.12 -20.81
CA ASP A 174 -26.10 8.66 -20.31
C ASP A 174 -26.01 7.45 -19.36
N ARG A 175 -24.81 7.05 -18.94
CA ARG A 175 -24.61 5.90 -18.04
C ARG A 175 -23.46 6.05 -17.04
N LEU A 176 -22.47 6.90 -17.33
CA LEU A 176 -21.33 7.10 -16.45
C LEU A 176 -21.76 7.79 -15.14
N LYS A 177 -21.47 7.12 -14.02
CA LYS A 177 -21.81 7.55 -12.66
C LYS A 177 -20.58 7.92 -11.83
N SER A 178 -19.42 7.40 -12.18
CA SER A 178 -18.17 7.66 -11.46
C SER A 178 -17.02 7.87 -12.44
N LEU A 179 -16.30 8.98 -12.28
CA LEU A 179 -15.14 9.33 -13.09
C LEU A 179 -14.00 9.75 -12.16
N THR A 180 -12.87 9.06 -12.28
CA THR A 180 -11.63 9.42 -11.61
C THR A 180 -10.58 9.75 -12.67
N MET A 181 -10.06 10.97 -12.60
CA MET A 181 -9.04 11.52 -13.49
C MET A 181 -7.93 12.19 -12.68
N HIS A 182 -7.50 11.52 -11.61
CA HIS A 182 -6.42 11.98 -10.76
C HIS A 182 -5.10 12.02 -11.55
N HIS A 183 -4.36 13.12 -11.39
CA HIS A 183 -3.02 13.29 -11.97
C HIS A 183 -2.94 12.99 -13.48
N LEU A 184 -3.90 13.46 -14.29
CA LEU A 184 -3.85 13.40 -15.76
C LEU A 184 -2.84 14.40 -16.35
N LYS A 185 -1.54 14.16 -16.13
CA LYS A 185 -0.43 15.03 -16.55
C LYS A 185 -0.37 15.35 -18.06
N CYS A 186 -0.94 14.49 -18.90
CA CYS A 186 -0.91 14.65 -20.35
C CYS A 186 -2.11 15.41 -20.91
N LEU A 187 -3.10 15.77 -20.08
CA LEU A 187 -4.32 16.44 -20.53
C LEU A 187 -3.98 17.82 -21.15
N LYS A 188 -4.29 18.00 -22.43
CA LYS A 188 -3.98 19.23 -23.19
C LYS A 188 -5.17 20.18 -23.34
N MET A 189 -6.36 19.74 -22.93
CA MET A 189 -7.58 20.52 -23.03
C MET A 189 -7.53 21.76 -22.12
N THR A 190 -8.13 22.85 -22.60
CA THR A 190 -8.39 24.03 -21.78
C THR A 190 -9.44 23.73 -20.70
N THR A 191 -9.43 24.51 -19.63
CA THR A 191 -10.42 24.38 -18.55
C THR A 191 -11.86 24.46 -19.07
N THR A 192 -12.15 25.36 -20.02
CA THR A 192 -13.48 25.45 -20.64
C THR A 192 -13.88 24.16 -21.34
N GLN A 193 -13.00 23.60 -22.19
CA GLN A 193 -13.30 22.36 -22.91
C GLN A 193 -13.54 21.18 -21.95
N ILE A 194 -12.78 21.11 -20.85
CA ILE A 194 -12.99 20.05 -19.84
C ILE A 194 -14.34 20.24 -19.16
N LEU A 195 -14.68 21.46 -18.76
CA LEU A 195 -15.97 21.77 -18.14
C LEU A 195 -17.15 21.50 -19.08
N ASP A 196 -16.99 21.72 -20.39
CA ASP A 196 -18.01 21.40 -21.40
C ASP A 196 -18.30 19.90 -21.46
N VAL A 197 -17.28 19.06 -21.42
CA VAL A 197 -17.46 17.60 -21.33
C VAL A 197 -18.12 17.21 -20.00
N VAL A 198 -17.59 17.69 -18.87
CA VAL A 198 -18.10 17.36 -17.52
C VAL A 198 -19.56 17.78 -17.35
N ARG A 199 -19.98 18.90 -17.95
CA ARG A 199 -21.37 19.38 -17.92
C ARG A 199 -22.36 18.42 -18.58
N GLU A 200 -21.93 17.72 -19.63
CA GLU A 200 -22.75 16.74 -20.32
C GLU A 200 -22.89 15.41 -19.55
N LEU A 201 -22.00 15.11 -18.60
CA LEU A 201 -22.04 13.92 -17.75
C LEU A 201 -23.06 14.07 -16.60
N ARG A 202 -24.34 14.25 -16.93
CA ARG A 202 -25.40 14.63 -15.96
C ARG A 202 -25.73 13.56 -14.92
N LEU A 203 -25.40 12.29 -15.18
CA LEU A 203 -25.62 11.17 -14.26
C LEU A 203 -24.44 10.91 -13.31
N LEU A 204 -23.40 11.75 -13.37
CA LEU A 204 -22.21 11.59 -12.56
C LEU A 204 -22.50 11.89 -11.08
N ASN A 205 -22.23 10.90 -10.23
CA ASN A 205 -22.37 10.94 -8.78
C ASN A 205 -21.01 11.16 -8.10
N HIS A 206 -19.93 10.67 -8.71
CA HIS A 206 -18.56 10.75 -8.19
C HIS A 206 -17.64 11.38 -9.24
N LEU A 207 -16.93 12.44 -8.84
CA LEU A 207 -15.90 13.06 -9.64
C LEU A 207 -14.64 13.24 -8.80
N ASP A 208 -13.53 12.69 -9.29
CA ASP A 208 -12.20 12.95 -8.74
C ASP A 208 -11.35 13.61 -9.82
N ILE A 209 -11.02 14.88 -9.57
CA ILE A 209 -10.09 15.69 -10.37
C ILE A 209 -8.87 16.11 -9.54
N SER A 210 -8.54 15.36 -8.48
CA SER A 210 -7.41 15.63 -7.59
C SER A 210 -6.06 15.56 -8.31
N ASP A 211 -5.01 16.13 -7.70
CA ASP A 211 -3.67 16.17 -8.28
C ASP A 211 -2.59 16.27 -7.19
N ASP A 212 -1.35 15.99 -7.54
CA ASP A 212 -0.21 15.96 -6.61
C ASP A 212 0.45 17.35 -6.42
N LYS A 213 -0.33 18.45 -6.49
CA LYS A 213 0.10 19.86 -6.33
C LYS A 213 1.11 20.39 -7.36
N GLN A 214 1.66 19.53 -8.21
CA GLN A 214 2.64 19.87 -9.24
C GLN A 214 2.03 20.65 -10.42
N PHE A 215 0.76 20.43 -10.73
CA PHE A 215 0.10 21.09 -11.86
C PHE A 215 -0.76 22.29 -11.41
N THR A 216 -0.53 23.44 -12.03
CA THR A 216 -1.30 24.67 -11.78
C THR A 216 -2.47 24.74 -12.76
N SER A 217 -3.51 23.94 -12.51
CA SER A 217 -4.79 24.07 -13.23
C SER A 217 -5.82 24.76 -12.35
N ASP A 218 -6.56 25.70 -12.95
CA ASP A 218 -7.71 26.37 -12.34
C ASP A 218 -9.01 25.55 -12.45
N ILE A 219 -8.96 24.34 -13.00
CA ILE A 219 -10.15 23.50 -13.24
C ILE A 219 -11.04 23.34 -12.00
N ALA A 220 -10.44 23.05 -10.84
CA ALA A 220 -11.20 22.85 -9.61
C ALA A 220 -11.88 24.14 -9.15
N LEU A 221 -11.18 25.27 -9.20
CA LEU A 221 -11.75 26.58 -8.90
C LEU A 221 -12.91 26.91 -9.86
N ARG A 222 -12.69 26.79 -11.17
CA ARG A 222 -13.70 27.10 -12.20
C ARG A 222 -14.91 26.18 -12.13
N LEU A 223 -14.71 24.90 -11.76
CA LEU A 223 -15.78 23.94 -11.50
C LEU A 223 -16.65 24.36 -10.31
N LEU A 224 -16.02 24.73 -9.18
CA LEU A 224 -16.73 25.13 -7.95
C LEU A 224 -17.56 26.41 -8.15
N GLU A 225 -17.15 27.29 -9.08
CA GLU A 225 -17.92 28.49 -9.45
C GLU A 225 -19.18 28.21 -10.28
N GLN A 226 -19.31 27.02 -10.88
CA GLN A 226 -20.46 26.68 -11.71
C GLN A 226 -21.68 26.28 -10.86
N LYS A 227 -22.83 26.90 -11.14
CA LYS A 227 -24.10 26.57 -10.46
C LYS A 227 -24.81 25.37 -11.07
N ASP A 228 -24.83 25.28 -12.40
CA ASP A 228 -25.67 24.31 -13.13
C ASP A 228 -24.90 23.04 -13.58
N ILE A 229 -23.76 22.75 -12.96
CA ILE A 229 -22.93 21.58 -13.32
C ILE A 229 -23.15 20.43 -12.33
N LEU A 230 -23.11 19.17 -12.80
CA LEU A 230 -23.13 17.98 -11.92
C LEU A 230 -24.19 18.04 -10.79
N PRO A 231 -25.49 18.12 -11.13
CA PRO A 231 -26.55 18.33 -10.12
C PRO A 231 -26.73 17.15 -9.15
N ASN A 232 -26.32 15.94 -9.57
CA ASN A 232 -26.46 14.71 -8.78
C ASN A 232 -25.18 14.32 -8.02
N LEU A 233 -24.17 15.19 -8.00
CA LEU A 233 -22.87 14.87 -7.40
C LEU A 233 -22.99 14.66 -5.89
N VAL A 234 -22.53 13.51 -5.42
CA VAL A 234 -22.47 13.16 -3.99
C VAL A 234 -21.04 13.06 -3.47
N SER A 235 -20.05 13.08 -4.35
CA SER A 235 -18.64 12.90 -4.01
C SER A 235 -17.78 13.71 -4.96
N LEU A 236 -17.05 14.68 -4.43
CA LEU A 236 -16.11 15.50 -5.18
C LEU A 236 -14.72 15.39 -4.55
N ASP A 237 -13.69 15.09 -5.34
CA ASP A 237 -12.32 15.19 -4.89
C ASP A 237 -11.54 16.22 -5.71
N VAL A 238 -11.07 17.26 -5.02
CA VAL A 238 -10.24 18.34 -5.57
C VAL A 238 -8.92 18.46 -4.80
N SER A 239 -8.53 17.42 -4.05
CA SER A 239 -7.31 17.41 -3.25
C SER A 239 -6.07 17.75 -4.09
N GLY A 240 -5.15 18.50 -3.49
CA GLY A 240 -3.91 18.99 -4.08
C GLY A 240 -4.08 20.00 -5.22
N ARG A 241 -5.30 20.50 -5.46
CA ARG A 241 -5.54 21.63 -6.36
C ARG A 241 -5.33 22.96 -5.64
N LYS A 242 -4.70 23.91 -6.34
CA LYS A 242 -4.46 25.26 -5.84
C LYS A 242 -5.71 26.14 -5.99
N HIS A 243 -5.82 27.20 -5.20
CA HIS A 243 -6.89 28.20 -5.27
C HIS A 243 -8.30 27.68 -4.95
N VAL A 244 -8.40 26.47 -4.39
CA VAL A 244 -9.65 25.94 -3.86
C VAL A 244 -9.87 26.55 -2.48
N THR A 245 -10.78 27.52 -2.40
CA THR A 245 -11.09 28.27 -1.15
C THR A 245 -12.27 27.65 -0.40
N ASP A 246 -12.29 27.86 0.91
CA ASP A 246 -13.39 27.47 1.80
C ASP A 246 -14.75 27.99 1.32
N LYS A 247 -14.84 29.27 0.95
CA LYS A 247 -16.07 29.90 0.44
C LYS A 247 -16.60 29.26 -0.82
N ALA A 248 -15.72 28.92 -1.76
CA ALA A 248 -16.11 28.28 -3.02
C ALA A 248 -16.65 26.87 -2.78
N VAL A 249 -15.98 26.10 -1.92
CA VAL A 249 -16.40 24.75 -1.54
C VAL A 249 -17.73 24.79 -0.79
N GLU A 250 -17.88 25.68 0.18
CA GLU A 250 -19.12 25.86 0.95
C GLU A 250 -20.30 26.19 0.03
N ALA A 251 -20.16 27.18 -0.85
CA ALA A 251 -21.21 27.56 -1.80
C ALA A 251 -21.58 26.39 -2.74
N PHE A 252 -20.62 25.56 -3.13
CA PHE A 252 -20.84 24.39 -3.97
C PHE A 252 -21.61 23.27 -3.24
N ILE A 253 -21.28 23.02 -1.98
CA ILE A 253 -21.94 22.01 -1.13
C ILE A 253 -23.35 22.44 -0.75
N GLN A 254 -23.58 23.72 -0.43
CA GLN A 254 -24.90 24.23 -0.08
C GLN A 254 -25.93 24.04 -1.21
N GLN A 255 -25.48 24.07 -2.47
CA GLN A 255 -26.31 23.76 -3.64
C GLN A 255 -26.61 22.26 -3.81
N ARG A 256 -25.88 21.39 -3.10
CA ARG A 256 -25.91 19.92 -3.22
C ARG A 256 -26.02 19.28 -1.82
N PRO A 257 -27.19 19.36 -1.16
CA PRO A 257 -27.35 18.90 0.22
C PRO A 257 -27.13 17.38 0.39
N SER A 258 -27.22 16.60 -0.70
CA SER A 258 -26.93 15.15 -0.71
C SER A 258 -25.43 14.82 -0.79
N MET A 259 -24.53 15.81 -0.73
CA MET A 259 -23.09 15.59 -0.74
C MET A 259 -22.66 14.71 0.45
N GLN A 260 -21.92 13.65 0.17
CA GLN A 260 -21.44 12.68 1.16
C GLN A 260 -19.93 12.73 1.34
N PHE A 261 -19.19 13.24 0.34
CA PHE A 261 -17.74 13.33 0.42
C PHE A 261 -17.19 14.56 -0.31
N VAL A 262 -16.26 15.25 0.32
CA VAL A 262 -15.41 16.27 -0.34
C VAL A 262 -13.95 16.07 0.03
N GLY A 263 -13.08 15.97 -0.98
CA GLY A 263 -11.63 15.87 -0.81
C GLY A 263 -10.92 17.21 -1.00
N LEU A 264 -10.21 17.64 0.04
CA LEU A 264 -9.60 18.96 0.22
C LEU A 264 -8.15 18.91 0.75
N LEU A 265 -7.57 17.72 0.91
CA LEU A 265 -6.19 17.56 1.37
C LEU A 265 -5.26 18.35 0.44
N ALA A 266 -4.28 19.06 0.98
CA ALA A 266 -3.33 19.89 0.25
C ALA A 266 -3.97 21.01 -0.61
N THR A 267 -5.10 21.55 -0.16
CA THR A 267 -5.77 22.73 -0.76
C THR A 267 -5.84 23.91 0.21
N ASP A 268 -6.15 25.12 -0.26
CA ASP A 268 -6.32 26.29 0.61
C ASP A 268 -7.55 26.14 1.55
N ALA A 269 -8.51 25.28 1.19
CA ALA A 269 -9.66 24.91 1.99
C ALA A 269 -9.40 23.73 2.97
N GLY A 270 -8.21 23.14 2.94
CA GLY A 270 -7.87 21.94 3.71
C GLY A 270 -7.96 22.10 5.23
N TYR A 271 -7.89 23.34 5.73
CA TYR A 271 -8.01 23.71 7.15
C TYR A 271 -9.40 24.25 7.53
N SER A 272 -10.39 24.17 6.63
CA SER A 272 -11.69 24.79 6.87
C SER A 272 -12.37 24.21 8.12
N GLU A 273 -12.66 25.08 9.10
CA GLU A 273 -13.36 24.72 10.33
C GLU A 273 -14.84 24.38 10.10
N PHE A 274 -15.45 24.91 9.03
CA PHE A 274 -16.84 24.59 8.65
C PHE A 274 -17.00 23.13 8.21
N LEU A 275 -15.93 22.54 7.69
CA LEU A 275 -15.93 21.19 7.12
C LEU A 275 -15.31 20.20 8.09
N THR A 276 -15.76 20.18 9.34
CA THR A 276 -15.19 19.35 10.42
C THR A 276 -15.05 17.86 10.06
N GLY A 277 -15.87 17.38 9.12
CA GLY A 277 -15.97 15.96 8.74
C GLY A 277 -16.89 15.17 9.68
N GLU A 278 -17.57 15.86 10.59
CA GLU A 278 -18.57 15.28 11.47
C GLU A 278 -19.95 15.17 10.78
N GLY A 279 -20.73 14.17 11.15
CA GLY A 279 -22.06 13.94 10.59
C GLY A 279 -22.03 13.10 9.31
N TYR A 280 -22.82 13.48 8.31
CA TYR A 280 -23.02 12.70 7.08
C TYR A 280 -22.00 13.02 5.98
N LEU A 281 -21.39 14.21 6.03
CA LEU A 281 -20.41 14.67 5.05
C LEU A 281 -19.00 14.28 5.52
N LYS A 282 -18.39 13.34 4.81
CA LYS A 282 -16.98 12.99 5.02
C LYS A 282 -16.07 13.97 4.31
N VAL A 283 -14.99 14.35 4.96
CA VAL A 283 -14.01 15.31 4.41
C VAL A 283 -12.62 14.72 4.56
N SER A 284 -11.84 14.67 3.48
CA SER A 284 -10.40 14.44 3.58
C SER A 284 -9.68 15.78 3.51
N GLY A 285 -9.02 16.16 4.59
CA GLY A 285 -8.40 17.47 4.79
C GLY A 285 -7.31 17.39 5.85
N GLU A 286 -6.87 18.55 6.33
CA GLU A 286 -5.70 18.71 7.20
C GLU A 286 -6.05 19.35 8.56
N ALA A 287 -7.32 19.72 8.76
CA ALA A 287 -7.74 20.50 9.93
C ALA A 287 -7.75 19.68 11.23
N ASN A 288 -8.09 18.40 11.16
CA ASN A 288 -8.26 17.55 12.34
C ASN A 288 -8.01 16.06 12.07
N GLU A 289 -7.99 15.27 13.14
CA GLU A 289 -7.74 13.82 13.07
C GLU A 289 -8.76 13.07 12.20
N THR A 290 -10.05 13.41 12.27
CA THR A 290 -11.11 12.75 11.48
C THR A 290 -10.85 12.91 9.99
N GLN A 291 -10.50 14.13 9.58
CA GLN A 291 -10.20 14.44 8.18
C GLN A 291 -8.93 13.74 7.69
N ILE A 292 -7.87 13.76 8.49
CA ILE A 292 -6.60 13.11 8.16
C ILE A 292 -6.79 11.59 8.10
N ALA A 293 -7.57 11.02 9.01
CA ALA A 293 -7.91 9.60 8.98
C ALA A 293 -8.73 9.23 7.73
N GLU A 294 -9.67 10.06 7.30
CA GLU A 294 -10.40 9.85 6.03
C GLU A 294 -9.46 9.95 4.83
N ALA A 295 -8.51 10.89 4.84
CA ALA A 295 -7.49 11.03 3.80
C ALA A 295 -6.62 9.77 3.69
N LEU A 296 -6.07 9.26 4.81
CA LEU A 296 -5.25 8.04 4.83
C LEU A 296 -6.03 6.80 4.38
N LYS A 297 -7.34 6.71 4.70
CA LYS A 297 -8.20 5.61 4.23
C LYS A 297 -8.37 5.63 2.72
N ARG A 298 -8.70 6.79 2.14
CA ARG A 298 -9.03 6.91 0.71
C ARG A 298 -7.80 6.91 -0.18
N TYR A 299 -6.74 7.57 0.27
CA TYR A 299 -5.55 7.81 -0.54
C TYR A 299 -4.43 6.82 -0.26
N SER A 300 -4.70 5.70 0.39
CA SER A 300 -3.68 4.73 0.81
C SER A 300 -2.74 4.25 -0.30
N GLU A 301 -3.12 4.34 -1.58
CA GLU A 301 -2.31 3.95 -2.75
C GLU A 301 -1.66 5.16 -3.47
N ARG A 302 -1.90 6.41 -3.01
CA ARG A 302 -1.38 7.66 -3.61
C ARG A 302 -0.29 8.25 -2.72
N ALA A 303 0.98 8.01 -3.07
CA ALA A 303 2.12 8.31 -2.21
C ALA A 303 2.19 9.78 -1.77
N PHE A 304 1.90 10.73 -2.66
CA PHE A 304 1.90 12.16 -2.34
C PHE A 304 0.89 12.50 -1.23
N PHE A 305 -0.37 12.06 -1.36
CA PHE A 305 -1.40 12.31 -0.35
C PHE A 305 -1.17 11.55 0.95
N VAL A 306 -0.63 10.32 0.89
CA VAL A 306 -0.24 9.60 2.12
C VAL A 306 0.85 10.38 2.86
N ARG A 307 1.88 10.86 2.15
CA ARG A 307 2.94 11.68 2.73
C ARG A 307 2.39 12.95 3.37
N GLU A 308 1.56 13.72 2.66
CA GLU A 308 0.95 14.96 3.20
C GLU A 308 0.09 14.66 4.43
N ALA A 309 -0.80 13.66 4.37
CA ALA A 309 -1.65 13.31 5.49
C ALA A 309 -0.85 12.86 6.72
N LEU A 310 0.23 12.08 6.54
CA LEU A 310 1.13 11.68 7.62
C LEU A 310 1.91 12.86 8.20
N PHE A 311 2.34 13.81 7.36
CA PHE A 311 3.01 15.02 7.82
C PHE A 311 2.10 15.85 8.75
N HIS A 312 0.83 16.01 8.40
CA HIS A 312 -0.12 16.69 9.28
C HIS A 312 -0.49 15.85 10.51
N LEU A 313 -0.61 14.53 10.35
CA LEU A 313 -0.86 13.62 11.47
C LEU A 313 0.24 13.72 12.53
N PHE A 314 1.50 13.83 12.12
CA PHE A 314 2.64 13.95 13.03
C PHE A 314 2.43 15.07 14.05
N SER A 315 2.00 16.26 13.59
CA SER A 315 1.71 17.41 14.45
C SER A 315 0.62 17.12 15.49
N LEU A 316 -0.38 16.32 15.15
CA LEU A 316 -1.46 15.93 16.08
C LEU A 316 -1.02 14.83 17.05
N THR A 317 -0.15 13.91 16.61
CA THR A 317 0.29 12.77 17.44
C THR A 317 1.22 13.16 18.58
N HIS A 318 1.97 14.27 18.47
CA HIS A 318 2.94 14.67 19.48
C HIS A 318 2.33 14.86 20.88
N VAL A 319 1.11 15.41 20.93
CA VAL A 319 0.36 15.70 22.16
C VAL A 319 -0.63 14.60 22.55
N MET A 320 -0.62 13.45 21.87
CA MET A 320 -1.53 12.36 22.21
C MET A 320 -1.11 11.65 23.50
N GLU A 321 -2.09 11.47 24.39
CA GLU A 321 -1.96 10.74 25.67
C GLU A 321 -2.80 9.45 25.71
N LYS A 322 -3.69 9.26 24.74
CA LYS A 322 -4.54 8.07 24.64
C LYS A 322 -4.09 7.19 23.49
N THR A 323 -4.05 5.88 23.74
CA THR A 323 -3.78 4.87 22.71
C THR A 323 -4.85 4.92 21.61
N LYS A 324 -4.41 4.98 20.34
CA LYS A 324 -5.26 5.02 19.15
C LYS A 324 -4.89 3.94 18.11
N PRO A 325 -5.30 2.68 18.31
CA PRO A 325 -4.96 1.59 17.40
C PRO A 325 -5.46 1.79 15.96
N GLU A 326 -6.62 2.44 15.81
CA GLU A 326 -7.23 2.76 14.52
C GLU A 326 -6.38 3.72 13.69
N ILE A 327 -5.73 4.70 14.32
CA ILE A 327 -4.83 5.64 13.64
C ILE A 327 -3.52 4.92 13.28
N LEU A 328 -2.93 4.18 14.22
CA LEU A 328 -1.72 3.40 13.94
C LEU A 328 -1.92 2.41 12.79
N LYS A 329 -3.10 1.79 12.69
CA LYS A 329 -3.47 0.91 11.56
C LYS A 329 -3.47 1.65 10.21
N LEU A 330 -3.87 2.92 10.16
CA LEU A 330 -3.82 3.73 8.95
C LEU A 330 -2.38 4.05 8.56
N VAL A 331 -1.53 4.42 9.54
CA VAL A 331 -0.09 4.64 9.33
C VAL A 331 0.58 3.38 8.78
N VAL A 332 0.34 2.22 9.41
CA VAL A 332 0.82 0.91 8.97
C VAL A 332 0.37 0.58 7.55
N THR A 333 -0.87 0.94 7.18
CA THR A 333 -1.38 0.74 5.82
C THR A 333 -0.60 1.59 4.81
N GLY A 334 -0.32 2.86 5.13
CA GLY A 334 0.52 3.73 4.31
C GLY A 334 1.92 3.17 4.11
N MET A 335 2.58 2.74 5.19
CA MET A 335 3.90 2.11 5.14
C MET A 335 3.91 0.87 4.24
N ARG A 336 2.91 0.00 4.39
CA ARG A 336 2.79 -1.26 3.64
C ARG A 336 2.56 -1.04 2.15
N ASN A 337 1.78 -0.02 1.78
CA ASN A 337 1.50 0.27 0.38
C ASN A 337 2.68 0.95 -0.34
N HIS A 338 3.52 1.69 0.40
CA HIS A 338 4.61 2.49 -0.15
C HIS A 338 6.00 2.12 0.41
N PRO A 339 6.44 0.85 0.35
CA PRO A 339 7.67 0.38 1.02
C PRO A 339 8.95 1.04 0.48
N MET A 340 8.95 1.44 -0.79
CA MET A 340 10.10 2.08 -1.46
C MET A 340 10.02 3.61 -1.47
N ASN A 341 8.98 4.23 -0.88
CA ASN A 341 8.85 5.68 -0.88
C ASN A 341 9.43 6.26 0.41
N LEU A 342 10.67 6.77 0.33
CA LEU A 342 11.42 7.30 1.46
C LEU A 342 10.64 8.39 2.23
N PRO A 343 10.07 9.43 1.59
CA PRO A 343 9.27 10.44 2.31
C PRO A 343 8.07 9.87 3.07
N VAL A 344 7.38 8.86 2.53
CA VAL A 344 6.26 8.21 3.22
C VAL A 344 6.76 7.42 4.44
N GLN A 345 7.85 6.66 4.30
CA GLN A 345 8.41 5.91 5.43
C GLN A 345 8.88 6.85 6.55
N LEU A 346 9.58 7.94 6.21
CA LEU A 346 10.00 8.96 7.19
C LEU A 346 8.82 9.54 7.99
N ALA A 347 7.79 10.02 7.29
CA ALA A 347 6.62 10.62 7.93
C ALA A 347 5.83 9.58 8.75
N ALA A 348 5.73 8.34 8.25
CA ALA A 348 5.05 7.26 8.95
C ALA A 348 5.79 6.83 10.22
N SER A 349 7.11 6.60 10.14
CA SER A 349 7.96 6.22 11.27
C SER A 349 7.91 7.28 12.38
N ALA A 350 7.90 8.57 12.02
CA ALA A 350 7.70 9.65 12.98
C ALA A 350 6.34 9.60 13.68
N CYS A 351 5.26 9.30 12.94
CA CYS A 351 3.94 9.08 13.54
C CYS A 351 3.92 7.84 14.45
N VAL A 352 4.54 6.73 14.03
CA VAL A 352 4.66 5.50 14.83
C VAL A 352 5.35 5.81 16.15
N PHE A 353 6.48 6.52 16.12
CA PHE A 353 7.20 6.91 17.34
C PHE A 353 6.30 7.61 18.35
N ASN A 354 5.55 8.61 17.91
CA ASN A 354 4.63 9.35 18.78
C ASN A 354 3.44 8.49 19.26
N LEU A 355 2.95 7.58 18.42
CA LEU A 355 1.81 6.71 18.72
C LEU A 355 2.18 5.53 19.63
N THR A 356 3.45 5.17 19.74
CA THR A 356 3.93 4.02 20.53
C THR A 356 4.94 4.41 21.62
N LYS A 357 5.02 5.69 22.00
CA LYS A 357 5.88 6.13 23.12
C LYS A 357 5.33 5.66 24.48
N GLN A 358 6.22 5.15 25.34
CA GLN A 358 5.93 4.83 26.74
C GLN A 358 4.66 3.95 26.89
N ASP A 359 3.75 4.32 27.79
CA ASP A 359 2.52 3.60 28.10
C ASP A 359 1.56 3.45 26.89
N LEU A 360 1.70 4.29 25.86
CA LEU A 360 0.88 4.16 24.65
C LEU A 360 1.14 2.83 23.94
N ALA A 361 2.40 2.36 23.92
CA ALA A 361 2.76 1.08 23.35
C ALA A 361 2.09 -0.08 24.09
N ALA A 362 2.07 -0.05 25.43
CA ALA A 362 1.44 -1.07 26.25
C ALA A 362 -0.08 -1.19 26.00
N GLY A 363 -0.74 -0.09 25.62
CA GLY A 363 -2.15 -0.11 25.23
C GLY A 363 -2.43 -0.64 23.82
N MET A 364 -1.41 -0.80 22.96
CA MET A 364 -1.60 -1.20 21.56
C MET A 364 -1.83 -2.71 21.41
N PRO A 365 -2.64 -3.15 20.42
CA PRO A 365 -2.72 -4.56 20.07
C PRO A 365 -1.36 -5.13 19.68
N VAL A 366 -0.92 -6.19 20.35
CA VAL A 366 0.40 -6.81 20.16
C VAL A 366 0.68 -7.16 18.69
N ARG A 367 -0.32 -7.68 17.96
CA ARG A 367 -0.19 -7.99 16.53
C ARG A 367 0.05 -6.76 15.66
N LEU A 368 -0.54 -5.62 16.04
CA LEU A 368 -0.34 -4.36 15.30
C LEU A 368 1.08 -3.83 15.54
N LEU A 369 1.61 -3.97 16.76
CA LEU A 369 3.01 -3.66 17.05
C LEU A 369 3.98 -4.58 16.32
N ALA A 370 3.67 -5.88 16.23
CA ALA A 370 4.46 -6.82 15.44
C ALA A 370 4.49 -6.43 13.94
N ASP A 371 3.34 -6.05 13.37
CA ASP A 371 3.24 -5.52 12.01
C ASP A 371 4.10 -4.25 11.83
N VAL A 372 4.06 -3.32 12.80
CA VAL A 372 4.88 -2.11 12.82
C VAL A 372 6.36 -2.47 12.82
N THR A 373 6.80 -3.32 13.75
CA THR A 373 8.21 -3.75 13.85
C THR A 373 8.69 -4.38 12.55
N HIS A 374 7.86 -5.23 11.92
CA HIS A 374 8.20 -5.83 10.63
C HIS A 374 8.36 -4.80 9.51
N LEU A 375 7.45 -3.82 9.44
CA LEU A 375 7.50 -2.80 8.40
C LEU A 375 8.69 -1.85 8.59
N LEU A 376 9.01 -1.49 9.84
CA LEU A 376 10.21 -0.71 10.15
C LEU A 376 11.46 -1.45 9.68
N LEU A 377 11.65 -2.72 10.05
CA LEU A 377 12.81 -3.49 9.60
C LEU A 377 12.90 -3.62 8.07
N LYS A 378 11.75 -3.84 7.41
CA LYS A 378 11.71 -3.81 5.95
C LYS A 378 12.10 -2.45 5.38
N ALA A 379 11.68 -1.33 5.98
CA ALA A 379 12.11 -0.02 5.53
C ALA A 379 13.64 0.11 5.62
N MET A 380 14.25 -0.37 6.72
CA MET A 380 15.71 -0.43 6.88
C MET A 380 16.42 -1.25 5.78
N GLU A 381 15.81 -2.36 5.32
CA GLU A 381 16.35 -3.18 4.21
C GLU A 381 16.33 -2.45 2.86
N HIS A 382 15.27 -1.69 2.59
CA HIS A 382 15.07 -1.04 1.29
C HIS A 382 15.88 0.24 1.11
N PHE A 383 16.31 0.87 2.20
CA PHE A 383 17.17 2.04 2.20
C PHE A 383 18.52 1.72 2.85
N PRO A 384 19.29 0.75 2.28
CA PRO A 384 20.48 0.24 2.93
C PRO A 384 21.63 1.24 2.90
N ASN A 385 22.50 1.03 3.88
CA ASN A 385 23.71 1.78 4.13
C ASN A 385 24.81 1.34 3.14
N HIS A 386 24.98 2.06 2.01
CA HIS A 386 26.10 1.84 1.08
C HIS A 386 26.84 3.14 0.77
N GLN A 387 27.85 3.43 1.61
CA GLN A 387 29.00 4.33 1.42
C GLN A 387 28.79 5.80 1.02
N GLN A 388 27.56 6.24 0.72
CA GLN A 388 27.21 7.64 0.44
C GLN A 388 25.76 7.95 0.86
N LEU A 389 25.41 7.78 2.15
CA LEU A 389 24.10 8.20 2.66
C LEU A 389 23.98 9.72 2.72
N SER A 390 22.77 10.24 2.57
CA SER A 390 22.43 11.57 3.10
C SER A 390 22.25 11.47 4.62
N THR A 391 22.56 12.54 5.36
CA THR A 391 22.34 12.63 6.82
C THR A 391 20.92 12.22 7.24
N GLU A 392 19.94 12.45 6.36
CA GLU A 392 18.53 12.13 6.58
C GLU A 392 18.24 10.62 6.64
N GLN A 393 18.89 9.81 5.80
CA GLN A 393 18.70 8.35 5.77
C GLN A 393 19.32 7.67 7.00
N THR A 394 20.48 8.15 7.46
CA THR A 394 21.09 7.64 8.71
C THR A 394 20.22 7.96 9.92
N ALA A 395 19.70 9.20 10.02
CA ALA A 395 18.80 9.61 11.09
C ALA A 395 17.50 8.78 11.10
N GLN A 396 16.96 8.44 9.93
CA GLN A 396 15.82 7.53 9.82
C GLN A 396 16.13 6.17 10.42
N LEU A 397 17.23 5.55 10.00
CA LEU A 397 17.60 4.20 10.43
C LEU A 397 17.75 4.12 11.96
N GLY A 398 18.41 5.13 12.55
CA GLY A 398 18.53 5.26 14.01
C GLY A 398 17.18 5.43 14.70
N ALA A 399 16.30 6.29 14.18
CA ALA A 399 14.96 6.51 14.73
C ALA A 399 14.10 5.24 14.67
N GLU A 400 14.11 4.52 13.55
CA GLU A 400 13.34 3.29 13.38
C GLU A 400 13.83 2.18 14.34
N LEU A 401 15.15 2.03 14.52
CA LEU A 401 15.71 1.08 15.48
C LEU A 401 15.37 1.45 16.93
N PHE A 402 15.37 2.74 17.25
CA PHE A 402 14.95 3.23 18.55
C PHE A 402 13.48 2.89 18.84
N ILE A 403 12.59 3.07 17.86
CA ILE A 403 11.17 2.69 17.97
C ILE A 403 11.05 1.19 18.24
N VAL A 404 11.72 0.34 17.44
CA VAL A 404 11.68 -1.11 17.59
C VAL A 404 12.15 -1.53 18.98
N ARG A 405 13.28 -0.97 19.44
CA ARG A 405 13.84 -1.25 20.77
C ARG A 405 12.85 -0.89 21.88
N ASN A 406 12.23 0.29 21.82
CA ASN A 406 11.29 0.73 22.85
C ASN A 406 10.04 -0.16 22.87
N ASN A 407 9.45 -0.46 21.72
CA ASN A 407 8.26 -1.32 21.65
C ASN A 407 8.53 -2.72 22.22
N ILE A 408 9.70 -3.30 21.94
CA ILE A 408 10.14 -4.59 22.51
C ILE A 408 10.36 -4.49 24.02
N ALA A 409 10.91 -3.38 24.51
CA ALA A 409 11.16 -3.18 25.94
C ALA A 409 9.86 -3.09 26.74
N GLU A 410 8.91 -2.29 26.24
CA GLU A 410 7.64 -1.97 26.90
C GLU A 410 6.62 -3.12 26.83
N VAL A 411 6.55 -3.85 25.71
CA VAL A 411 5.50 -4.87 25.48
C VAL A 411 6.11 -6.28 25.49
N GLN A 412 5.98 -6.99 26.61
CA GLN A 412 6.60 -8.31 26.77
C GLN A 412 6.02 -9.37 25.84
N GLU A 413 4.72 -9.31 25.58
CA GLU A 413 3.99 -10.24 24.72
C GLU A 413 4.46 -10.18 23.26
N LEU A 414 5.01 -9.03 22.85
CA LEU A 414 5.55 -8.82 21.51
C LEU A 414 6.69 -9.79 21.18
N HIS A 415 7.41 -10.26 22.20
CA HIS A 415 8.53 -11.18 22.04
C HIS A 415 8.06 -12.46 21.35
N SER A 416 6.91 -13.02 21.79
CA SER A 416 6.36 -14.24 21.21
C SER A 416 6.01 -14.11 19.71
N GLU A 417 5.60 -12.92 19.27
CA GLU A 417 5.26 -12.62 17.87
C GLU A 417 6.51 -12.34 17.01
N LEU A 418 7.64 -11.94 17.62
CA LEU A 418 8.92 -11.70 16.95
C LEU A 418 9.81 -12.96 16.88
N MET A 419 9.28 -14.15 17.18
CA MET A 419 10.02 -15.43 17.21
C MET A 419 10.27 -16.03 15.80
N TRP A 420 10.81 -15.24 14.89
CA TRP A 420 11.14 -15.68 13.52
C TRP A 420 12.60 -15.40 13.16
N LYS A 421 13.15 -16.32 12.36
CA LYS A 421 14.57 -16.41 12.01
C LYS A 421 15.07 -15.17 11.28
N ASP A 422 14.29 -14.68 10.33
CA ASP A 422 14.64 -13.54 9.46
C ASP A 422 14.88 -12.26 10.26
N PHE A 423 14.13 -12.03 11.34
CA PHE A 423 14.35 -10.88 12.23
C PHE A 423 15.69 -10.95 12.96
N ILE A 424 16.06 -12.13 13.47
CA ILE A 424 17.34 -12.29 14.17
C ILE A 424 18.51 -12.18 13.19
N ASP A 425 18.41 -12.75 11.99
CA ASP A 425 19.42 -12.60 10.94
C ASP A 425 19.58 -11.12 10.56
N HIS A 426 18.46 -10.41 10.36
CA HIS A 426 18.47 -8.99 10.02
C HIS A 426 19.10 -8.12 11.12
N ILE A 427 18.62 -8.18 12.37
CA ILE A 427 19.19 -7.39 13.48
C ILE A 427 20.67 -7.75 13.73
N SER A 428 21.05 -9.02 13.57
CA SER A 428 22.46 -9.45 13.69
C SER A 428 23.34 -8.83 12.62
N SER A 429 22.84 -8.66 11.39
CA SER A 429 23.57 -8.00 10.31
C SER A 429 23.84 -6.51 10.61
N LEU A 430 22.91 -5.84 11.30
CA LEU A 430 23.03 -4.42 11.66
C LEU A 430 24.08 -4.15 12.76
N LEU A 431 24.51 -5.18 13.48
CA LEU A 431 25.56 -5.04 14.49
C LEU A 431 26.90 -4.54 13.90
N HIS A 432 27.12 -4.73 12.60
CA HIS A 432 28.37 -4.36 11.90
C HIS A 432 28.26 -3.01 11.20
N SER A 433 27.21 -2.24 11.50
CA SER A 433 27.04 -0.92 10.90
C SER A 433 28.21 0.00 11.25
N VAL A 434 28.65 0.78 10.26
CA VAL A 434 29.64 1.86 10.44
C VAL A 434 29.09 3.00 11.30
N GLU A 435 27.77 3.10 11.40
CA GLU A 435 27.08 4.11 12.20
C GLU A 435 26.92 3.60 13.63
N VAL A 436 27.47 4.34 14.60
CA VAL A 436 27.49 3.93 16.02
C VAL A 436 26.08 3.77 16.58
N GLU A 437 25.15 4.67 16.24
CA GLU A 437 23.76 4.59 16.74
C GLU A 437 23.05 3.31 16.29
N VAL A 438 23.28 2.88 15.04
CA VAL A 438 22.65 1.70 14.44
C VAL A 438 23.15 0.43 15.13
N SER A 439 24.46 0.29 15.25
CA SER A 439 25.08 -0.86 15.93
C SER A 439 24.72 -0.88 17.42
N TYR A 440 24.64 0.27 18.08
CA TYR A 440 24.21 0.41 19.47
C TYR A 440 22.77 -0.05 19.70
N PHE A 441 21.81 0.41 18.90
CA PHE A 441 20.41 0.00 19.05
C PHE A 441 20.22 -1.48 18.70
N ALA A 442 20.89 -2.00 17.68
CA ALA A 442 20.85 -3.42 17.32
C ALA A 442 21.37 -4.31 18.47
N ALA A 443 22.51 -3.96 19.07
CA ALA A 443 23.05 -4.65 20.24
C ALA A 443 22.09 -4.59 21.42
N GLY A 444 21.47 -3.43 21.67
CA GLY A 444 20.47 -3.25 22.71
C GLY A 444 19.22 -4.14 22.52
N ILE A 445 18.72 -4.26 21.28
CA ILE A 445 17.59 -5.15 20.96
C ILE A 445 17.96 -6.61 21.26
N ILE A 446 19.13 -7.07 20.79
CA ILE A 446 19.59 -8.44 21.03
C ILE A 446 19.74 -8.73 22.52
N ALA A 447 20.43 -7.85 23.26
CA ALA A 447 20.62 -7.99 24.70
C ALA A 447 19.28 -8.10 25.44
N HIS A 448 18.28 -7.33 25.03
CA HIS A 448 16.95 -7.38 25.63
C HIS A 448 16.26 -8.72 25.35
N LEU A 449 16.24 -9.19 24.10
CA LEU A 449 15.56 -10.42 23.71
C LEU A 449 16.15 -11.67 24.40
N ILE A 450 17.48 -11.81 24.40
CA ILE A 450 18.15 -12.96 25.04
C ILE A 450 17.99 -12.97 26.56
N SER A 451 17.85 -11.80 27.19
CA SER A 451 17.63 -11.70 28.63
C SER A 451 16.27 -12.26 29.07
N ARG A 452 15.28 -12.28 28.15
CA ARG A 452 13.91 -12.69 28.44
C ARG A 452 13.59 -14.12 28.02
N ALA A 453 14.12 -14.60 26.89
CA ALA A 453 13.83 -15.96 26.43
C ALA A 453 15.06 -16.67 25.84
N SER A 454 15.38 -17.84 26.40
CA SER A 454 16.51 -18.69 25.99
C SER A 454 16.44 -19.16 24.53
N ARG A 455 15.24 -19.17 23.94
CA ARG A 455 15.06 -19.53 22.53
C ARG A 455 15.72 -18.52 21.58
N TYR A 456 15.81 -17.24 21.97
CA TYR A 456 16.57 -16.24 21.20
C TYR A 456 18.07 -16.50 21.24
N CYS A 457 18.60 -17.02 22.35
CA CYS A 457 20.00 -17.44 22.42
C CYS A 457 20.28 -18.53 21.38
N SER A 458 19.41 -19.53 21.26
CA SER A 458 19.56 -20.58 20.25
C SER A 458 19.50 -20.03 18.82
N MET A 459 18.50 -19.19 18.51
CA MET A 459 18.36 -18.58 17.18
C MET A 459 19.56 -17.71 16.81
N LEU A 460 20.05 -16.89 17.73
CA LEU A 460 21.22 -16.03 17.51
C LEU A 460 22.48 -16.85 17.23
N ILE A 461 22.67 -17.99 17.91
CA ILE A 461 23.79 -18.90 17.66
C ILE A 461 23.64 -19.57 16.28
N GLU A 462 22.42 -20.02 15.93
CA GLU A 462 22.12 -20.66 14.65
C GLU A 462 22.37 -19.73 13.44
N GLU A 463 22.12 -18.43 13.59
CA GLU A 463 22.36 -17.41 12.57
C GLU A 463 23.81 -16.88 12.51
N GLY A 464 24.71 -17.42 13.34
CA GLY A 464 26.11 -17.01 13.34
C GLY A 464 26.40 -15.74 14.16
N GLY A 465 25.44 -15.28 14.98
CA GLY A 465 25.57 -14.11 15.84
C GLY A 465 26.78 -14.12 16.77
N LEU A 466 27.27 -15.30 17.19
CA LEU A 466 28.50 -15.41 17.98
C LEU A 466 29.71 -14.82 17.26
N GLN A 467 29.92 -15.16 15.99
CA GLN A 467 31.06 -14.65 15.23
C GLN A 467 30.97 -13.12 15.09
N HIS A 468 29.77 -12.62 14.84
CA HIS A 468 29.50 -11.19 14.76
C HIS A 468 29.87 -10.47 16.06
N LEU A 469 29.48 -11.00 17.22
CA LEU A 469 29.77 -10.40 18.52
C LEU A 469 31.26 -10.45 18.87
N TYR A 470 31.96 -11.53 18.53
CA TYR A 470 33.42 -11.61 18.71
C TYR A 470 34.15 -10.56 17.86
N ASN A 471 33.76 -10.39 16.60
CA ASN A 471 34.35 -9.38 15.73
C ASN A 471 34.20 -7.97 16.33
N ILE A 472 33.02 -7.64 16.87
CA ILE A 472 32.74 -6.34 17.51
C ILE A 472 33.59 -6.14 18.78
N LYS A 473 33.74 -7.21 19.58
CA LYS A 473 34.56 -7.18 20.79
C LYS A 473 36.04 -6.95 20.48
N GLU A 474 36.55 -7.51 19.38
CA GLU A 474 37.97 -7.46 19.02
C GLU A 474 38.34 -6.24 18.15
N HIS A 475 37.38 -5.55 17.57
CA HIS A 475 37.63 -4.43 16.67
C HIS A 475 37.87 -3.12 17.45
N GLU A 476 39.12 -2.63 17.43
CA GLU A 476 39.57 -1.48 18.23
C GLU A 476 38.83 -0.16 17.95
N GLN A 477 38.25 -0.01 16.76
CA GLN A 477 37.51 1.20 16.36
C GLN A 477 36.02 1.15 16.73
N THR A 478 35.54 0.06 17.30
CA THR A 478 34.14 -0.03 17.74
C THR A 478 33.89 0.85 18.97
N ASP A 479 32.74 1.51 19.01
CA ASP A 479 32.35 2.33 20.15
C ASP A 479 32.37 1.53 21.47
N PRO A 480 32.94 2.09 22.57
CA PRO A 480 33.07 1.38 23.84
C PRO A 480 31.75 0.87 24.44
N HIS A 481 30.63 1.58 24.25
CA HIS A 481 29.33 1.12 24.78
C HIS A 481 28.83 -0.08 23.98
N VAL A 482 29.04 -0.09 22.66
CA VAL A 482 28.68 -1.22 21.80
C VAL A 482 29.51 -2.46 22.18
N GLN A 483 30.81 -2.29 22.42
CA GLN A 483 31.68 -3.36 22.91
C GLN A 483 31.21 -3.92 24.26
N GLN A 484 30.83 -3.06 25.21
CA GLN A 484 30.33 -3.49 26.52
C GLN A 484 29.04 -4.32 26.40
N ILE A 485 28.08 -3.88 25.56
CA ILE A 485 26.85 -4.63 25.31
C ILE A 485 27.17 -5.98 24.65
N ALA A 486 28.07 -6.01 23.67
CA ALA A 486 28.49 -7.24 22.99
C ALA A 486 29.11 -8.26 23.96
N VAL A 487 29.95 -7.81 24.90
CA VAL A 487 30.51 -8.67 25.96
C VAL A 487 29.40 -9.24 26.85
N ALA A 488 28.44 -8.42 27.30
CA ALA A 488 27.34 -8.90 28.12
C ALA A 488 26.44 -9.92 27.38
N ILE A 489 26.25 -9.74 26.07
CA ILE A 489 25.56 -10.71 25.22
C ILE A 489 26.35 -12.02 25.16
N LEU A 490 27.65 -11.95 24.88
CA LEU A 490 28.54 -13.13 24.81
C LEU A 490 28.49 -13.94 26.11
N ASP A 491 28.62 -13.29 27.26
CA ASP A 491 28.52 -13.94 28.58
C ASP A 491 27.18 -14.68 28.78
N SER A 492 26.10 -14.09 28.28
CA SER A 492 24.75 -14.68 28.37
C SER A 492 24.62 -15.89 27.44
N LEU A 493 25.20 -15.83 26.24
CA LEU A 493 25.22 -16.95 25.29
C LEU A 493 26.11 -18.10 25.78
N GLU A 494 27.26 -17.81 26.39
CA GLU A 494 28.12 -18.84 26.99
C GLU A 494 27.40 -19.59 28.10
N LYS A 495 26.73 -18.87 29.01
CA LYS A 495 25.89 -19.49 30.06
C LYS A 495 24.78 -20.36 29.46
N HIS A 496 24.17 -19.94 28.35
CA HIS A 496 23.17 -20.73 27.64
C HIS A 496 23.76 -22.00 27.04
N ILE A 497 24.90 -21.92 26.36
CA ILE A 497 25.61 -23.06 25.75
C ILE A 497 26.01 -24.08 26.82
N VAL A 498 26.51 -23.63 27.97
CA VAL A 498 26.85 -24.50 29.10
C VAL A 498 25.61 -25.25 29.62
N ARG A 499 24.45 -24.59 29.67
CA ARG A 499 23.22 -25.18 30.22
C ARG A 499 22.45 -26.08 29.24
N HIS A 500 22.44 -25.73 27.96
CA HIS A 500 21.56 -26.34 26.96
C HIS A 500 22.29 -27.00 25.78
N GLY A 501 23.62 -26.90 25.73
CA GLY A 501 24.43 -27.33 24.60
C GLY A 501 24.40 -26.34 23.43
N ARG A 502 25.35 -26.48 22.51
CA ARG A 502 25.43 -25.64 21.30
C ARG A 502 24.42 -26.15 20.26
N PRO A 503 23.48 -25.30 19.78
CA PRO A 503 22.58 -25.70 18.71
C PRO A 503 23.33 -25.97 17.40
N PRO A 504 22.83 -26.86 16.53
CA PRO A 504 23.48 -27.21 15.28
C PRO A 504 23.53 -25.98 14.34
N PRO A 505 24.64 -25.77 13.59
CA PRO A 505 24.75 -24.66 12.66
C PRO A 505 23.70 -24.77 11.55
N CYS A 506 23.07 -23.64 11.21
CA CYS A 506 22.10 -23.62 10.13
C CYS A 506 22.80 -23.84 8.78
N LYS A 507 22.37 -24.84 8.00
CA LYS A 507 22.86 -25.04 6.62
C LYS A 507 22.28 -23.93 5.73
N LYS A 508 22.90 -22.74 5.68
CA LYS A 508 22.55 -21.71 4.70
C LYS A 508 22.80 -22.30 3.29
N GLN A 509 21.78 -22.35 2.42
CA GLN A 509 21.99 -22.65 1.00
C GLN A 509 22.91 -21.56 0.42
N PRO A 510 23.86 -21.89 -0.46
CA PRO A 510 24.74 -20.88 -1.05
C PRO A 510 23.88 -19.82 -1.76
N GLN A 511 24.00 -18.57 -1.35
CA GLN A 511 23.48 -17.44 -2.11
C GLN A 511 24.11 -17.50 -3.51
N ALA A 512 23.27 -17.55 -4.54
CA ALA A 512 23.73 -17.36 -5.90
C ALA A 512 24.43 -15.99 -5.97
N ARG A 513 25.72 -15.99 -6.30
CA ARG A 513 26.45 -14.77 -6.64
C ARG A 513 25.73 -14.15 -7.83
N LEU A 514 24.99 -13.07 -7.61
CA LEU A 514 24.61 -12.13 -8.65
C LEU A 514 25.91 -11.41 -9.06
N ASN A 515 26.45 -11.82 -10.21
CA ASN A 515 27.44 -11.03 -10.94
C ASN A 515 26.74 -9.88 -11.65
#